data_AF-A0A257MVZ8-F1
#
_entry.id   AF-A0A257MVZ8-F1
#
_cell.length_a   1.000
_cell.length_b   1.000
_cell.length_c   1.000
_cell.angle_alpha   90.00
_cell.angle_beta   90.00
_cell.angle_gamma   90.00
#
_symmetry.space_group_name_H-M   'P 1'
#
loop_
_entity.id
_entity.type
_entity.pdbx_description
1 polymer ?
#
loop_
_entity_poly.entity_id
_entity_poly.type
_entity_poly.pdbx_seq_one_letter_code
_entity_poly.pdbx_strand_id
1 'polypeptide(L)'
;MKFIDQPPRFLFFTGKGGVGKTSIACATAIQLADAGRRVLLVSTDPASNVGQVFSVIIGNQMTEIPAVANLTALEIDPQAAAQAYRDRIVNPVRGVLPDTIVKSIEEQLSGACTTEIAAFDEFTALLTDSALTADYDHIIFDTAPTGHTIRLLQLPSAWSGFLNEGKGDASCLGPLAGLEKQRSQYQAAVNALK
;
A
#
# COMPACT_ATOMS: atom_id res chain seq x y z
N MET A 1 1.75 -25.78 8.18
CA MET A 1 0.41 -25.29 7.76
C MET A 1 0.39 -25.33 6.24
N LYS A 2 -0.63 -25.93 5.60
CA LYS A 2 -0.61 -26.19 4.14
C LYS A 2 -0.35 -24.96 3.26
N PHE A 3 -0.67 -23.75 3.72
CA PHE A 3 -0.45 -22.51 2.95
C PHE A 3 1.00 -22.00 2.98
N ILE A 4 1.87 -22.57 3.82
CA ILE A 4 3.28 -22.17 3.99
C ILE A 4 4.24 -23.14 3.26
N ASP A 5 3.77 -24.30 2.82
CA ASP A 5 4.64 -25.34 2.22
C ASP A 5 5.26 -24.88 0.88
N GLN A 6 4.51 -24.11 0.08
CA GLN A 6 4.96 -23.46 -1.14
C GLN A 6 4.27 -22.10 -1.29
N PRO A 7 4.69 -21.08 -0.51
CA PRO A 7 4.03 -19.79 -0.54
C PRO A 7 4.31 -19.10 -1.88
N PRO A 8 3.32 -18.41 -2.47
CA PRO A 8 3.59 -17.49 -3.57
C PRO A 8 4.48 -16.32 -3.11
N ARG A 9 4.97 -15.51 -4.05
CA ARG A 9 5.73 -14.30 -3.72
C ARG A 9 4.91 -13.32 -2.88
N PHE A 10 3.63 -13.17 -3.18
CA PHE A 10 2.74 -12.24 -2.46
C PHE A 10 1.69 -13.01 -1.65
N LEU A 11 1.64 -12.79 -0.34
CA LEU A 11 0.61 -13.35 0.54
C LEU A 11 -0.25 -12.25 1.14
N PHE A 12 -1.57 -12.47 1.17
CA PHE A 12 -2.52 -11.52 1.73
C PHE A 12 -3.29 -12.18 2.87
N PHE A 13 -3.23 -11.57 4.05
CA PHE A 13 -4.06 -11.94 5.17
C PHE A 13 -5.22 -10.94 5.28
N THR A 14 -6.43 -11.42 5.00
CA THR A 14 -7.67 -10.65 5.06
C THR A 14 -8.73 -11.35 5.91
N GLY A 15 -9.69 -10.58 6.43
CA GLY A 15 -10.72 -11.08 7.33
C GLY A 15 -11.35 -9.97 8.16
N LYS A 16 -12.28 -10.32 9.05
CA LYS A 16 -12.89 -9.35 9.98
C LYS A 16 -11.85 -8.81 11.00
N GLY A 17 -12.18 -7.74 11.70
CA GLY A 17 -11.38 -7.28 12.84
C GLY A 17 -11.29 -8.36 13.91
N GLY A 18 -10.11 -8.54 14.53
CA GLY A 18 -9.91 -9.47 15.64
C GLY A 18 -9.77 -10.96 15.31
N VAL A 19 -9.83 -11.37 14.03
CA VAL A 19 -9.67 -12.80 13.65
C VAL A 19 -8.22 -13.31 13.68
N GLY A 20 -7.26 -12.46 14.08
CA GLY A 20 -5.84 -12.83 14.19
C GLY A 20 -5.00 -12.63 12.92
N LYS A 21 -5.43 -11.78 11.98
CA LYS A 21 -4.70 -11.52 10.71
C LYS A 21 -3.24 -11.16 10.95
N THR A 22 -3.00 -10.13 11.75
CA THR A 22 -1.65 -9.66 12.11
C THR A 22 -0.84 -10.77 12.79
N SER A 23 -1.45 -11.50 13.72
CA SER A 23 -0.77 -12.61 14.40
C SER A 23 -0.33 -13.70 13.43
N ILE A 24 -1.20 -14.11 12.50
CA ILE A 24 -0.88 -15.12 11.49
C ILE A 24 0.13 -14.59 10.47
N ALA A 25 0.02 -13.32 10.07
CA ALA A 25 0.97 -12.67 9.17
C ALA A 25 2.38 -12.63 9.77
N CYS A 26 2.51 -12.17 11.02
CA CYS A 26 3.79 -12.15 11.75
C CYS A 26 4.35 -13.56 11.93
N ALA A 27 3.53 -14.53 12.36
CA ALA A 27 3.98 -15.91 12.54
C ALA A 27 4.45 -16.54 11.21
N THR A 28 3.75 -16.27 10.12
CA THR A 28 4.14 -16.72 8.78
C THR A 28 5.45 -16.07 8.34
N ALA A 29 5.61 -14.77 8.60
CA ALA A 29 6.83 -14.04 8.26
C ALA A 29 8.06 -14.59 9.00
N ILE A 30 7.93 -14.84 10.30
CA ILE A 30 8.97 -15.46 11.13
C ILE A 30 9.31 -16.85 10.59
N GLN A 31 8.30 -17.69 10.34
CA GLN A 31 8.55 -19.06 9.88
C GLN A 31 9.29 -19.10 8.53
N LEU A 32 8.97 -18.20 7.60
CA LEU A 32 9.65 -18.11 6.31
C LEU A 32 11.07 -17.54 6.45
N ALA A 33 11.25 -16.55 7.32
CA ALA A 33 12.55 -15.96 7.63
C ALA A 33 13.50 -16.99 8.28
N ASP A 34 13.01 -17.78 9.24
CA ASP A 34 13.72 -18.88 9.89
C ASP A 34 14.10 -20.00 8.90
N ALA A 35 13.30 -20.17 7.85
CA ALA A 35 13.62 -21.08 6.73
C ALA A 35 14.65 -20.49 5.75
N GLY A 36 15.25 -19.34 6.07
CA GLY A 36 16.28 -18.67 5.28
C GLY A 36 15.75 -17.81 4.13
N ARG A 37 14.45 -17.50 4.08
CA ARG A 37 13.86 -16.61 3.08
C ARG A 37 13.99 -15.15 3.49
N ARG A 38 14.15 -14.25 2.54
CA ARG A 38 14.07 -12.80 2.76
C ARG A 38 12.61 -12.38 2.69
N VAL A 39 12.09 -11.81 3.77
CA VAL A 39 10.66 -11.53 3.92
C VAL A 39 10.43 -10.07 4.20
N LEU A 40 9.50 -9.46 3.46
CA LEU A 40 8.95 -8.14 3.75
C LEU A 40 7.53 -8.30 4.32
N LEU A 41 7.33 -7.89 5.58
CA LEU A 41 6.02 -7.81 6.21
C LEU A 41 5.47 -6.38 6.08
N VAL A 42 4.36 -6.24 5.37
CA VAL A 42 3.71 -4.97 5.08
C VAL A 42 2.43 -4.89 5.89
N SER A 43 2.29 -3.88 6.73
CA SER A 43 1.03 -3.56 7.39
C SER A 43 0.31 -2.43 6.66
N THR A 44 -0.98 -2.63 6.39
CA THR A 44 -1.87 -1.59 5.83
C THR A 44 -3.06 -1.32 6.75
N ASP A 45 -3.07 -1.90 7.96
CA ASP A 45 -4.07 -1.61 8.97
C ASP A 45 -3.73 -0.27 9.66
N PRO A 46 -4.58 0.76 9.62
CA PRO A 46 -4.34 2.03 10.31
C PRO A 46 -4.25 1.88 11.84
N ALA A 47 -4.69 0.75 12.39
CA ALA A 47 -4.50 0.39 13.79
C ALA A 47 -3.42 -0.70 13.96
N SER A 48 -2.42 -0.72 13.08
CA SER A 48 -1.36 -1.73 13.10
C SER A 48 -0.72 -1.87 14.46
N ASN A 49 -0.42 -3.11 14.81
CA ASN A 49 0.36 -3.47 15.99
C ASN A 49 1.58 -4.30 15.64
N VAL A 50 1.98 -4.36 14.36
CA VAL A 50 3.16 -5.13 13.93
C VAL A 50 4.42 -4.66 14.67
N GLY A 51 4.63 -3.35 14.79
CA GLY A 51 5.74 -2.80 15.57
C GLY A 51 5.69 -3.23 17.05
N GLN A 52 4.50 -3.31 17.64
CA GLN A 52 4.33 -3.78 19.02
C GLN A 52 4.66 -5.27 19.16
N VAL A 53 4.23 -6.10 18.20
CA VAL A 53 4.52 -7.55 18.18
C VAL A 53 6.04 -7.80 18.21
N PHE A 54 6.81 -7.01 17.45
CA PHE A 54 8.26 -7.15 17.39
C PHE A 54 9.03 -6.26 18.38
N SER A 55 8.34 -5.41 19.14
CA SER A 55 8.96 -4.37 19.99
C SER A 55 9.92 -3.45 19.22
N VAL A 56 9.53 -3.06 18.00
CA VAL A 56 10.29 -2.19 17.08
C VAL A 56 9.39 -1.07 16.58
N ILE A 57 9.93 0.14 16.47
CA ILE A 57 9.22 1.23 15.80
C ILE A 57 9.34 1.02 14.29
N ILE A 58 8.20 0.82 13.64
CA ILE A 58 8.11 0.71 12.18
C ILE A 58 7.34 1.93 11.65
N GLY A 59 7.43 2.17 10.34
CA GLY A 59 6.76 3.28 9.69
C GLY A 59 6.82 3.13 8.18
N ASN A 60 6.74 4.25 7.46
CA ASN A 60 6.77 4.30 6.00
C ASN A 60 8.14 4.00 5.35
N GLN A 61 9.09 3.50 6.12
CA GLN A 61 10.39 3.06 5.64
C GLN A 61 10.57 1.58 5.94
N MET A 62 11.30 0.90 5.06
CA MET A 62 11.67 -0.50 5.27
C MET A 62 12.60 -0.59 6.48
N THR A 63 12.11 -1.22 7.55
CA THR A 63 12.81 -1.34 8.83
C THR A 63 13.11 -2.80 9.11
N GLU A 64 14.38 -3.16 9.26
CA GLU A 64 14.78 -4.50 9.68
C GLU A 64 14.25 -4.83 11.08
N ILE A 65 13.80 -6.06 11.28
CA ILE A 65 13.35 -6.55 12.59
C ILE A 65 14.54 -7.21 13.29
N PRO A 66 15.16 -6.58 14.31
CA PRO A 66 16.42 -7.09 14.87
C PRO A 66 16.31 -8.46 15.54
N ALA A 67 15.11 -8.79 16.02
CA ALA A 67 14.84 -10.07 16.68
C ALA A 67 14.72 -11.26 15.70
N VAL A 68 14.58 -11.00 14.40
CA VAL A 68 14.31 -12.05 13.38
C VAL A 68 15.14 -11.74 12.13
N ALA A 69 16.21 -12.51 11.92
CA ALA A 69 17.05 -12.35 10.74
C ALA A 69 16.25 -12.52 9.44
N ASN A 70 16.61 -11.77 8.39
CA ASN A 70 15.94 -11.76 7.08
C ASN A 70 14.49 -11.25 7.08
N LEU A 71 14.01 -10.66 8.18
CA LEU A 71 12.69 -10.04 8.25
C LEU A 71 12.82 -8.51 8.24
N THR A 72 12.14 -7.89 7.29
CA THR A 72 11.92 -6.44 7.23
C THR A 72 10.43 -6.16 7.40
N ALA A 73 10.08 -5.05 8.04
CA ALA A 73 8.72 -4.56 8.14
C ALA A 73 8.55 -3.19 7.50
N LEU A 74 7.36 -2.92 6.98
CA LEU A 74 6.93 -1.65 6.43
C LEU A 74 5.49 -1.39 6.90
N GLU A 75 5.19 -0.16 7.29
CA GLU A 75 3.85 0.28 7.61
C GLU A 75 3.41 1.35 6.60
N ILE A 76 2.33 1.05 5.88
CA ILE A 76 1.69 2.03 4.98
C ILE A 76 0.69 2.82 5.82
N ASP A 77 1.14 3.95 6.37
CA ASP A 77 0.26 4.95 6.96
C ASP A 77 -0.43 5.76 5.84
N PRO A 78 -1.76 5.69 5.69
CA PRO A 78 -2.47 6.43 4.66
C PRO A 78 -2.27 7.94 4.75
N GLN A 79 -2.15 8.51 5.96
CA GLN A 79 -1.96 9.95 6.15
C GLN A 79 -0.56 10.37 5.72
N ALA A 80 0.45 9.59 6.09
CA ALA A 80 1.82 9.81 5.64
C ALA A 80 1.94 9.68 4.12
N ALA A 81 1.27 8.68 3.51
CA ALA A 81 1.22 8.52 2.06
C ALA A 81 0.55 9.72 1.38
N ALA A 82 -0.59 10.20 1.91
CA ALA A 82 -1.28 11.38 1.41
C ALA A 82 -0.39 12.63 1.45
N GLN A 83 0.35 12.80 2.55
CA GLN A 83 1.28 13.92 2.71
C GLN A 83 2.42 13.83 1.70
N ALA A 84 3.04 12.66 1.54
CA ALA A 84 4.10 12.44 0.55
C ALA A 84 3.61 12.71 -0.89
N TYR A 85 2.39 12.28 -1.21
CA TYR A 85 1.76 12.55 -2.50
C TYR A 85 1.52 14.05 -2.72
N ARG A 86 1.00 14.77 -1.71
CA ARG A 86 0.84 16.23 -1.75
C ARG A 86 2.18 16.92 -1.96
N ASP A 87 3.19 16.56 -1.19
CA ASP A 87 4.50 17.17 -1.26
C ASP A 87 5.13 16.97 -2.64
N ARG A 88 4.95 15.79 -3.26
CA ARG A 88 5.43 15.52 -4.62
C ARG A 88 4.80 16.44 -5.68
N ILE A 89 3.55 16.86 -5.50
CA ILE A 89 2.84 17.75 -6.43
C ILE A 89 3.10 19.21 -6.13
N VAL A 90 3.11 19.56 -4.83
CA VAL A 90 3.13 20.94 -4.36
C VAL A 90 4.56 21.50 -4.32
N ASN A 91 5.55 20.72 -3.89
CA ASN A 91 6.93 21.22 -3.75
C ASN A 91 7.54 21.75 -5.06
N PRO A 92 7.33 21.12 -6.24
CA PRO A 92 7.83 21.67 -7.50
C PRO A 92 7.24 23.02 -7.90
N VAL A 93 6.06 23.37 -7.38
CA VAL A 93 5.36 24.62 -7.72
C VAL A 93 5.47 25.70 -6.63
N ARG A 94 5.91 25.34 -5.41
CA ARG A 94 6.20 26.31 -4.34
C ARG A 94 7.28 27.30 -4.82
N GLY A 95 7.00 28.59 -4.66
CA GLY A 95 7.92 29.67 -5.10
C GLY A 95 7.92 29.95 -6.60
N VAL A 96 7.24 29.14 -7.41
CA VAL A 96 7.02 29.38 -8.85
C VAL A 96 5.63 29.98 -9.10
N LEU A 97 4.61 29.43 -8.44
CA LEU A 97 3.23 29.91 -8.52
C LEU A 97 2.89 30.83 -7.33
N PRO A 98 1.89 31.72 -7.47
CA PRO A 98 1.36 32.50 -6.35
C PRO A 98 0.89 31.61 -5.20
N ASP A 99 1.13 32.03 -3.96
CA ASP A 99 0.78 31.28 -2.74
C ASP A 99 -0.71 30.92 -2.66
N THR A 100 -1.60 31.76 -3.21
CA THR A 100 -3.03 31.49 -3.28
C THR A 100 -3.36 30.29 -4.15
N ILE A 101 -2.63 30.09 -5.26
CA ILE A 101 -2.78 28.93 -6.14
C ILE A 101 -2.22 27.68 -5.47
N VAL A 102 -1.02 27.78 -4.87
CA VAL A 102 -0.38 26.68 -4.14
C VAL A 102 -1.29 26.17 -3.02
N LYS A 103 -1.86 27.08 -2.23
CA LYS A 103 -2.80 26.75 -1.15
C LYS A 103 -4.09 26.08 -1.67
N SER A 104 -4.62 26.55 -2.80
CA SER A 104 -5.80 25.93 -3.42
C SER A 104 -5.51 24.49 -3.86
N ILE A 105 -4.31 24.21 -4.39
CA ILE A 105 -3.88 22.85 -4.76
C ILE A 105 -3.75 21.98 -3.50
N GLU A 106 -3.11 22.48 -2.44
CA GLU A 106 -3.00 21.77 -1.16
C GLU A 106 -4.38 21.39 -0.59
N GLU A 107 -5.34 22.32 -0.61
CA GLU A 107 -6.71 22.08 -0.13
C GLU A 107 -7.43 21.01 -0.97
N GLN A 108 -7.31 21.06 -2.30
CA GLN A 108 -7.89 20.04 -3.20
C GLN A 108 -7.32 18.64 -2.95
N LEU A 109 -6.04 18.55 -2.60
CA LEU A 109 -5.38 17.29 -2.28
C LEU A 109 -5.59 16.84 -0.83
N SER A 110 -6.30 17.63 0.00
CA SER A 110 -6.45 17.36 1.44
C SER A 110 -7.60 16.40 1.82
N GLY A 111 -8.39 15.96 0.83
CA GLY A 111 -9.55 15.10 1.06
C GLY A 111 -9.24 13.63 1.36
N ALA A 112 -10.22 12.94 1.96
CA ALA A 112 -10.15 11.51 2.23
C ALA A 112 -9.92 10.66 0.97
N CYS A 113 -10.47 11.07 -0.17
CA CYS A 113 -10.23 10.41 -1.45
C CYS A 113 -8.75 10.44 -1.86
N THR A 114 -8.01 11.53 -1.59
CA THR A 114 -6.55 11.57 -1.84
C THR A 114 -5.79 10.62 -0.91
N THR A 115 -6.20 10.54 0.36
CA THR A 115 -5.58 9.63 1.34
C THR A 115 -5.72 8.16 0.91
N GLU A 116 -6.89 7.77 0.44
CA GLU A 116 -7.13 6.42 -0.06
C GLU A 116 -6.30 6.12 -1.32
N ILE A 117 -6.25 7.05 -2.28
CA ILE A 117 -5.46 6.89 -3.51
C ILE A 117 -3.97 6.79 -3.19
N ALA A 118 -3.44 7.65 -2.31
CA ALA A 118 -2.03 7.65 -1.97
C ALA A 118 -1.59 6.37 -1.27
N ALA A 119 -2.39 5.87 -0.31
CA ALA A 119 -2.14 4.58 0.33
C ALA A 119 -2.17 3.42 -0.69
N PHE A 120 -3.06 3.51 -1.68
CA PHE A 120 -3.18 2.51 -2.73
C PHE A 120 -2.03 2.56 -3.75
N ASP A 121 -1.49 3.75 -4.05
CA ASP A 121 -0.30 3.93 -4.88
C ASP A 121 0.92 3.24 -4.24
N GLU A 122 1.14 3.44 -2.93
CA GLU A 122 2.21 2.75 -2.18
C GLU A 122 2.05 1.23 -2.21
N PHE A 123 0.83 0.75 -1.98
CA PHE A 123 0.51 -0.67 -2.07
C PHE A 123 0.78 -1.24 -3.48
N THR A 124 0.37 -0.52 -4.52
CA THR A 124 0.55 -0.91 -5.93
C THR A 124 2.02 -0.90 -6.33
N ALA A 125 2.81 0.03 -5.80
CA ALA A 125 4.25 0.09 -6.01
C ALA A 125 4.93 -1.19 -5.49
N LEU A 126 4.55 -1.69 -4.31
CA LEU A 126 5.08 -2.95 -3.77
C LEU A 126 4.77 -4.18 -4.64
N LEU A 127 3.67 -4.15 -5.40
CA LEU A 127 3.29 -5.25 -6.30
C LEU A 127 3.96 -5.17 -7.67
N THR A 128 4.31 -3.97 -8.13
CA THR A 128 4.66 -3.72 -9.53
C THR A 128 6.08 -3.23 -9.74
N ASP A 129 6.64 -2.55 -8.75
CA ASP A 129 8.02 -2.12 -8.77
C ASP A 129 8.93 -3.26 -8.29
N SER A 130 9.41 -4.02 -9.26
CA SER A 130 10.33 -5.14 -8.99
C SER A 130 11.63 -4.68 -8.33
N ALA A 131 12.07 -3.43 -8.54
CA ALA A 131 13.30 -2.93 -7.94
C ALA A 131 13.10 -2.63 -6.44
N LEU A 132 11.93 -2.09 -6.07
CA LEU A 132 11.56 -1.83 -4.68
C LEU A 132 11.56 -3.11 -3.83
N THR A 133 11.21 -4.25 -4.43
CA THR A 133 11.05 -5.52 -3.71
C THR A 133 12.00 -6.63 -4.17
N ALA A 134 13.05 -6.30 -4.94
CA ALA A 134 13.97 -7.26 -5.54
C ALA A 134 14.67 -8.15 -4.49
N ASP A 135 14.92 -7.58 -3.31
CA ASP A 135 15.65 -8.23 -2.23
C ASP A 135 14.81 -9.19 -1.39
N TYR A 136 13.52 -9.33 -1.69
CA TYR A 136 12.60 -10.17 -0.92
C TYR A 136 12.07 -11.34 -1.76
N ASP A 137 12.09 -12.53 -1.16
CA ASP A 137 11.53 -13.74 -1.74
C ASP A 137 10.00 -13.77 -1.52
N HIS A 138 9.54 -13.26 -0.38
CA HIS A 138 8.13 -13.15 -0.03
C HIS A 138 7.76 -11.79 0.53
N ILE A 139 6.58 -11.29 0.15
CA ILE A 139 5.98 -10.05 0.63
C ILE A 139 4.61 -10.40 1.21
N ILE A 140 4.45 -10.15 2.50
CA ILE A 140 3.27 -10.55 3.26
C ILE A 140 2.51 -9.29 3.66
N PHE A 141 1.25 -9.19 3.25
CA PHE A 141 0.38 -8.07 3.58
C PHE A 141 -0.58 -8.44 4.72
N ASP A 142 -0.43 -7.74 5.84
CA ASP A 142 -1.42 -7.68 6.92
C ASP A 142 -2.42 -6.56 6.63
N THR A 143 -3.60 -6.93 6.13
CA THR A 143 -4.57 -5.98 5.58
C THR A 143 -5.67 -5.59 6.56
N ALA A 144 -6.19 -4.38 6.41
CA ALA A 144 -7.41 -3.90 7.08
C ALA A 144 -8.64 -4.80 6.78
N PRO A 145 -9.78 -4.66 7.51
CA PRO A 145 -10.91 -5.57 7.35
C PRO A 145 -11.52 -5.56 5.93
N THR A 146 -12.03 -6.73 5.53
CA THR A 146 -12.43 -7.16 4.18
C THR A 146 -13.14 -6.14 3.27
N GLY A 147 -13.89 -5.17 3.79
CA GLY A 147 -14.58 -4.16 2.98
C GLY A 147 -13.65 -3.16 2.29
N HIS A 148 -12.61 -2.68 2.98
CA HIS A 148 -11.65 -1.73 2.38
C HIS A 148 -10.68 -2.46 1.45
N THR A 149 -10.18 -3.63 1.84
CA THR A 149 -9.23 -4.43 1.03
C THR A 149 -9.84 -4.93 -0.27
N ILE A 150 -11.11 -5.37 -0.27
CA ILE A 150 -11.79 -5.77 -1.51
C ILE A 150 -12.07 -4.55 -2.39
N ARG A 151 -12.44 -3.38 -1.83
CA ARG A 151 -12.53 -2.14 -2.61
C ARG A 151 -11.20 -1.79 -3.24
N LEU A 152 -10.10 -1.84 -2.49
CA LEU A 152 -8.74 -1.59 -2.98
C LEU A 152 -8.37 -2.54 -4.13
N LEU A 153 -8.68 -3.84 -4.02
CA LEU A 153 -8.45 -4.82 -5.09
C LEU A 153 -9.46 -4.72 -6.26
N GLN A 154 -10.62 -4.09 -6.06
CA GLN A 154 -11.66 -3.85 -7.07
C GLN A 154 -11.55 -2.47 -7.76
N LEU A 155 -10.74 -1.55 -7.23
CA LEU A 155 -10.47 -0.25 -7.86
C LEU A 155 -10.09 -0.41 -9.35
N PRO A 156 -9.25 -1.38 -9.79
CA PRO A 156 -8.96 -1.55 -11.21
C PRO A 156 -10.21 -1.74 -12.09
N SER A 157 -11.21 -2.51 -11.61
CA SER A 157 -12.48 -2.72 -12.32
C SER A 157 -13.39 -1.48 -12.28
N ALA A 158 -13.51 -0.82 -11.13
CA ALA A 158 -14.29 0.42 -10.98
C ALA A 158 -13.69 1.57 -11.82
N TRP A 159 -12.36 1.62 -11.94
CA TRP A 159 -11.61 2.58 -12.74
C TRP A 159 -11.70 2.27 -14.24
N SER A 160 -11.70 0.99 -14.63
CA SER A 160 -11.90 0.61 -16.03
C SER A 160 -13.29 0.97 -16.55
N GLY A 161 -14.35 0.82 -15.72
CA GLY A 161 -15.69 1.30 -16.04
C GLY A 161 -15.77 2.82 -16.07
N PHE A 162 -15.14 3.51 -15.13
CA PHE A 162 -15.06 4.98 -15.10
C PHE A 162 -14.35 5.57 -16.34
N LEU A 163 -13.21 4.98 -16.74
CA LEU A 163 -12.40 5.41 -17.89
C LEU A 163 -13.04 5.04 -19.25
N ASN A 164 -13.81 3.95 -19.33
CA ASN A 164 -14.45 3.52 -20.58
C ASN A 164 -15.85 4.11 -20.78
N GLU A 165 -16.62 4.34 -19.70
CA GLU A 165 -18.05 4.72 -19.78
C GLU A 165 -18.33 6.18 -19.37
N GLY A 166 -17.37 6.89 -18.78
CA GLY A 166 -17.52 8.30 -18.39
C GLY A 166 -18.62 8.57 -17.36
N LYS A 167 -19.11 7.54 -16.67
CA LYS A 167 -20.20 7.62 -15.69
C LYS A 167 -19.71 7.23 -14.30
N GLY A 168 -19.26 8.22 -13.54
CA GLY A 168 -19.01 8.14 -12.11
C GLY A 168 -18.86 9.54 -11.54
N ASP A 169 -19.28 9.74 -10.29
CA ASP A 169 -19.19 11.02 -9.61
C ASP A 169 -17.72 11.47 -9.51
N ALA A 170 -17.35 12.51 -10.27
CA ALA A 170 -15.98 12.97 -10.48
C ALA A 170 -15.37 13.70 -9.27
N SER A 171 -16.12 13.77 -8.16
CA SER A 171 -15.73 14.47 -6.94
C SER A 171 -14.40 13.97 -6.32
N CYS A 172 -14.04 12.71 -6.56
CA CYS A 172 -12.90 12.06 -5.88
C CYS A 172 -11.61 11.87 -6.70
N LEU A 173 -11.55 12.33 -7.96
CA LEU A 173 -10.51 11.84 -8.88
C LEU A 173 -9.46 12.86 -9.34
N GLY A 174 -9.54 14.12 -8.91
CA GLY A 174 -8.53 15.12 -9.25
C GLY A 174 -8.28 15.25 -10.77
N PRO A 175 -7.20 15.92 -11.20
CA PRO A 175 -6.94 16.15 -12.61
C PRO A 175 -6.63 14.85 -13.37
N LEU A 176 -7.47 14.54 -14.37
CA LEU A 176 -7.43 13.31 -15.19
C LEU A 176 -6.07 12.97 -15.85
N ALA A 177 -5.17 13.95 -16.02
CA ALA A 177 -3.91 13.81 -16.75
C ALA A 177 -2.87 12.91 -16.04
N GLY A 178 -2.99 12.66 -14.73
CA GLY A 178 -2.10 11.74 -14.00
C GLY A 178 -2.49 10.26 -14.07
N LEU A 179 -3.70 9.97 -14.53
CA LEU A 179 -4.36 8.66 -14.35
C LEU A 179 -3.96 7.59 -15.37
N GLU A 180 -3.40 7.96 -16.53
CA GLU A 180 -2.97 6.99 -17.56
C GLU A 180 -1.77 6.14 -17.11
N LYS A 181 -0.79 6.76 -16.45
CA LYS A 181 0.37 6.04 -15.90
C LYS A 181 -0.07 5.08 -14.78
N GLN A 182 -0.96 5.55 -13.92
CA GLN A 182 -1.58 4.76 -12.86
C GLN A 182 -2.36 3.55 -13.41
N ARG A 183 -3.10 3.70 -14.52
CA ARG A 183 -3.82 2.59 -15.18
C ARG A 183 -2.90 1.40 -15.52
N SER A 184 -1.72 1.68 -16.08
CA SER A 184 -0.76 0.64 -16.44
C SER A 184 -0.20 -0.10 -15.22
N GLN A 185 0.12 0.64 -14.15
CA GLN A 185 0.55 0.07 -12.86
C GLN A 185 -0.56 -0.79 -12.25
N TYR A 186 -1.81 -0.33 -12.25
CA TYR A 186 -2.93 -1.10 -11.72
C TYR A 186 -3.17 -2.42 -12.46
N GLN A 187 -3.08 -2.41 -13.78
CA GLN A 187 -3.21 -3.64 -14.57
C GLN A 187 -2.09 -4.63 -14.25
N ALA A 188 -0.86 -4.14 -14.07
CA ALA A 188 0.28 -4.95 -13.67
C ALA A 188 0.09 -5.53 -12.26
N ALA A 189 -0.42 -4.75 -11.30
CA ALA A 189 -0.70 -5.22 -9.95
C ALA A 189 -1.74 -6.36 -9.94
N VAL A 190 -2.84 -6.22 -10.69
CA VAL A 190 -3.83 -7.31 -10.82
C VAL A 190 -3.22 -8.57 -11.44
N ASN A 191 -2.34 -8.41 -12.43
CA ASN A 191 -1.67 -9.54 -13.04
C ASN A 191 -0.64 -10.20 -12.10
N ALA A 192 -0.01 -9.45 -11.21
CA ALA A 192 0.89 -10.00 -10.18
C ALA A 192 0.17 -10.86 -9.12
N LEU A 193 -1.17 -10.77 -9.05
CA LEU A 193 -2.02 -11.52 -8.13
C LEU A 193 -2.64 -12.79 -8.74
N LYS A 194 -2.40 -13.07 -10.03
CA LYS A 194 -2.89 -14.27 -10.74
C LYS A 194 -1.85 -15.39 -10.73
#